data_AF-A0AAW2JB81-F1
#
_entry.id   AF-A0AAW2JB81-F1
#
_cell.length_a   1.000
_cell.length_b   1.000
_cell.length_c   1.000
_cell.angle_alpha   90.00
_cell.angle_beta   90.00
_cell.angle_gamma   90.00
#
_symmetry.space_group_name_H-M   'P 1'
#
loop_
_entity.id
_entity.type
_entity.pdbx_description
1 polymer ?
#
loop_
_entity_poly.entity_id
_entity_poly.type
_entity_poly.pdbx_seq_one_letter_code
_entity_poly.pdbx_strand_id
1 'polypeptide(L)'
;MEGQESAARAIGLLGRDPDSVEQIVNAGVCQVFAKILKEGHMKVQVVVAWAVSELAAHHRKCQDHFAQSNVIQLLVSHLAFETIQEHSKYAIPTKQAMSIHSVVMANNQKNDMGVTDANYRNSEQDDEYKSNIQRPMGMSTNSQMHNLVTNTMAVKPATGPSNEQGEGQPQANNCEASQQNTRTNQNHKKKGRHHRHHHRPHTAISGDSIKGREFEDPATKAEMKSMAARALRYLCAGNFTICRSITESRALLCFSVLIDKGPEEVQYNSAMALMEITAVAEQDETLRRLAFKPTAPACKAVVDQFLTIVRKAESELLIPSIRSIGNLARTFRASETRFIGPLVKLLDDREPEITSEAAVALNKFAGPNNFLNVNHCKSIISEGGIKHLIPLVYFGEQMVQFPSFILLCYLAMHVPDSEELAKEDVLIVLEWATKQATLMQDKELETLAYEGKKRLELYQSRASKGYH
;
A
#
# COMPACT_ATOMS: atom_id res chain seq x y z
N MET A 1 -28.53 -17.46 5.99
CA MET A 1 -27.72 -16.97 4.87
C MET A 1 -28.52 -15.93 4.10
N GLU A 2 -29.45 -16.33 3.22
CA GLU A 2 -30.28 -15.44 2.38
C GLU A 2 -30.82 -14.19 3.11
N GLY A 3 -31.53 -14.34 4.24
CA GLY A 3 -32.05 -13.19 5.00
C GLY A 3 -30.99 -12.21 5.52
N GLN A 4 -29.73 -12.64 5.73
CA GLN A 4 -28.62 -11.74 6.06
C GLN A 4 -28.11 -11.00 4.82
N GLU A 5 -28.10 -11.66 3.66
CA GLU A 5 -27.72 -11.03 2.38
C GLU A 5 -28.77 -9.99 1.98
N SER A 6 -30.06 -10.32 2.06
CA SER A 6 -31.16 -9.37 1.79
C SER A 6 -31.11 -8.16 2.73
N ALA A 7 -30.86 -8.37 4.03
CA ALA A 7 -30.74 -7.28 5.00
C ALA A 7 -29.52 -6.40 4.73
N ALA A 8 -28.33 -6.98 4.49
CA ALA A 8 -27.12 -6.22 4.17
C ALA A 8 -27.27 -5.44 2.85
N ARG A 9 -27.94 -6.04 1.84
CA ARG A 9 -28.20 -5.40 0.55
C ARG A 9 -29.19 -4.23 0.68
N ALA A 10 -30.24 -4.39 1.50
CA ALA A 10 -31.18 -3.31 1.80
C ALA A 10 -30.48 -2.14 2.52
N ILE A 11 -29.63 -2.42 3.51
CA ILE A 11 -28.84 -1.39 4.22
C ILE A 11 -27.90 -0.65 3.26
N GLY A 12 -27.22 -1.36 2.35
CA GLY A 12 -26.35 -0.73 1.34
C GLY A 12 -27.11 0.18 0.36
N LEU A 13 -28.33 -0.22 -0.04
CA LEU A 13 -29.20 0.62 -0.88
C LEU A 13 -29.71 1.87 -0.15
N LEU A 14 -30.12 1.74 1.12
CA LEU A 14 -30.49 2.88 1.96
C LEU A 14 -29.29 3.81 2.20
N GLY A 15 -28.07 3.26 2.24
CA GLY A 15 -26.83 4.02 2.37
C GLY A 15 -26.48 4.96 1.21
N ARG A 16 -27.29 5.00 0.15
CA ARG A 16 -27.20 5.99 -0.94
C ARG A 16 -27.82 7.34 -0.59
N ASP A 17 -28.75 7.34 0.37
CA ASP A 17 -29.36 8.54 0.92
C ASP A 17 -28.54 9.05 2.13
N PRO A 18 -27.96 10.27 2.08
CA PRO A 18 -27.12 10.79 3.16
C PRO A 18 -27.81 10.87 4.52
N ASP A 19 -29.12 11.15 4.56
CA ASP A 19 -29.90 11.28 5.78
C ASP A 19 -30.12 9.91 6.45
N SER A 20 -30.35 8.87 5.64
CA SER A 20 -30.41 7.48 6.07
C SER A 20 -29.07 6.98 6.63
N VAL A 21 -27.92 7.38 6.06
CA VAL A 21 -26.60 6.90 6.53
C VAL A 21 -26.35 7.26 8.00
N GLU A 22 -26.67 8.47 8.44
CA GLU A 22 -26.45 8.88 9.83
C GLU A 22 -27.28 8.04 10.80
N GLN A 23 -28.54 7.77 10.47
CA GLN A 23 -29.41 6.89 11.26
C GLN A 23 -28.90 5.44 11.31
N ILE A 24 -28.43 4.92 10.16
CA ILE A 24 -27.88 3.56 10.04
C ILE A 24 -26.58 3.41 10.85
N VAL A 25 -25.70 4.41 10.83
CA VAL A 25 -24.47 4.44 11.64
C VAL A 25 -24.80 4.50 13.14
N ASN A 26 -25.73 5.38 13.53
CA ASN A 26 -26.19 5.52 14.92
C ASN A 26 -26.90 4.25 15.44
N ALA A 27 -27.54 3.47 14.56
CA ALA A 27 -28.11 2.15 14.87
C ALA A 27 -27.06 1.03 15.07
N GLY A 28 -25.76 1.33 14.96
CA GLY A 28 -24.68 0.38 15.22
C GLY A 28 -24.32 -0.55 14.05
N VAL A 29 -24.59 -0.13 12.80
CA VAL A 29 -24.28 -0.96 11.61
C VAL A 29 -22.80 -1.37 11.56
N CYS A 30 -21.89 -0.49 11.98
CA CYS A 30 -20.45 -0.66 11.81
C CYS A 30 -19.94 -1.87 12.60
N GLN A 31 -20.43 -2.07 13.83
CA GLN A 31 -20.09 -3.21 14.68
C GLN A 31 -20.72 -4.50 14.15
N VAL A 32 -21.95 -4.45 13.63
CA VAL A 32 -22.62 -5.61 13.01
C VAL A 32 -21.88 -6.05 11.74
N PHE A 33 -21.52 -5.12 10.86
CA PHE A 33 -20.77 -5.38 9.64
C PHE A 33 -19.36 -5.91 9.95
N ALA A 34 -18.66 -5.37 10.95
CA ALA A 34 -17.38 -5.92 11.41
C ALA A 34 -17.51 -7.36 11.90
N LYS A 35 -18.55 -7.69 12.68
CA LYS A 35 -18.81 -9.07 13.11
C LYS A 35 -19.04 -10.01 11.92
N ILE A 36 -19.84 -9.58 10.93
CA ILE A 36 -20.11 -10.39 9.73
C ILE A 36 -18.82 -10.59 8.91
N LEU A 37 -18.04 -9.53 8.65
CA LEU A 37 -16.75 -9.60 7.94
C LEU A 37 -15.72 -10.52 8.60
N LYS A 38 -15.84 -10.74 9.91
CA LYS A 38 -14.98 -11.64 10.70
C LYS A 38 -15.49 -13.09 10.72
N GLU A 39 -16.80 -13.31 10.91
CA GLU A 39 -17.36 -14.61 11.32
C GLU A 39 -18.47 -15.16 10.38
N GLY A 40 -18.99 -14.36 9.46
CA GLY A 40 -20.03 -14.77 8.51
C GLY A 40 -19.53 -15.67 7.37
N HIS A 41 -20.48 -16.23 6.60
CA HIS A 41 -20.19 -16.90 5.33
C HIS A 41 -19.68 -15.90 4.28
N MET A 42 -18.82 -16.34 3.35
CA MET A 42 -18.16 -15.45 2.39
C MET A 42 -19.17 -14.66 1.55
N LYS A 43 -20.25 -15.29 1.09
CA LYS A 43 -21.33 -14.63 0.32
C LYS A 43 -21.99 -13.47 1.08
N VAL A 44 -22.17 -13.59 2.39
CA VAL A 44 -22.68 -12.49 3.24
C VAL A 44 -21.60 -11.42 3.44
N GLN A 45 -20.33 -11.80 3.54
CA GLN A 45 -19.19 -10.88 3.68
C GLN A 45 -18.98 -10.03 2.42
N VAL A 46 -19.17 -10.61 1.23
CA VAL A 46 -19.21 -9.91 -0.06
C VAL A 46 -20.26 -8.80 -0.03
N VAL A 47 -21.52 -9.13 0.29
CA VAL A 47 -22.62 -8.15 0.32
C VAL A 47 -22.41 -7.09 1.39
N VAL A 48 -21.81 -7.44 2.53
CA VAL A 48 -21.43 -6.46 3.56
C VAL A 48 -20.30 -5.54 3.09
N ALA A 49 -19.26 -6.04 2.43
CA ALA A 49 -18.21 -5.20 1.86
C ALA A 49 -18.76 -4.27 0.77
N TRP A 50 -19.67 -4.77 -0.07
CA TRP A 50 -20.42 -3.93 -1.01
C TRP A 50 -21.21 -2.84 -0.27
N ALA A 51 -21.99 -3.17 0.77
CA ALA A 51 -22.76 -2.19 1.53
C ALA A 51 -21.87 -1.13 2.20
N VAL A 52 -20.75 -1.54 2.83
CA VAL A 52 -19.74 -0.61 3.37
C VAL A 52 -19.23 0.35 2.28
N SER A 53 -19.00 -0.15 1.07
CA SER A 53 -18.53 0.68 -0.05
C SER A 53 -19.59 1.68 -0.54
N GLU A 54 -20.88 1.33 -0.54
CA GLU A 54 -21.97 2.28 -0.87
C GLU A 54 -22.07 3.39 0.19
N LEU A 55 -22.12 3.04 1.48
CA LEU A 55 -22.16 4.02 2.58
C LEU A 55 -20.96 4.99 2.53
N ALA A 56 -19.76 4.46 2.31
CA ALA A 56 -18.54 5.27 2.22
C ALA A 56 -18.47 6.14 0.96
N ALA A 57 -19.06 5.70 -0.16
CA ALA A 57 -19.11 6.47 -1.41
C ALA A 57 -20.01 7.70 -1.29
N HIS A 58 -21.17 7.56 -0.64
CA HIS A 58 -22.17 8.63 -0.53
C HIS A 58 -22.00 9.54 0.70
N HIS A 59 -21.39 9.04 1.79
CA HIS A 59 -21.30 9.78 3.05
C HIS A 59 -19.93 9.64 3.73
N ARG A 60 -18.98 10.52 3.40
CA ARG A 60 -17.59 10.43 3.89
C ARG A 60 -17.44 10.41 5.43
N LYS A 61 -18.35 10.99 6.22
CA LYS A 61 -18.25 10.95 7.70
C LYS A 61 -18.40 9.54 8.31
N CYS A 62 -18.92 8.55 7.56
CA CYS A 62 -19.01 7.17 8.05
C CYS A 62 -17.64 6.45 8.03
N GLN A 63 -16.66 6.97 7.28
CA GLN A 63 -15.30 6.41 7.16
C GLN A 63 -14.68 6.15 8.56
N ASP A 64 -14.70 7.17 9.43
CA ASP A 64 -14.09 7.07 10.77
C ASP A 64 -14.85 6.10 11.69
N HIS A 65 -16.17 5.99 11.55
CA HIS A 65 -16.99 5.04 12.30
C HIS A 65 -16.68 3.58 11.91
N PHE A 66 -16.43 3.33 10.61
CA PHE A 66 -15.95 2.04 10.13
C PHE A 66 -14.50 1.75 10.56
N ALA A 67 -13.63 2.76 10.59
CA ALA A 67 -12.26 2.64 11.09
C ALA A 67 -12.22 2.25 12.58
N GLN A 68 -12.99 2.93 13.42
CA GLN A 68 -13.15 2.61 14.85
C GLN A 68 -13.71 1.20 15.08
N SER A 69 -14.56 0.72 14.17
CA SER A 69 -15.16 -0.63 14.23
C SER A 69 -14.28 -1.74 13.65
N ASN A 70 -12.99 -1.46 13.39
CA ASN A 70 -12.01 -2.40 12.83
C ASN A 70 -12.35 -2.98 11.43
N VAL A 71 -13.25 -2.34 10.67
CA VAL A 71 -13.65 -2.81 9.34
C VAL A 71 -12.48 -2.77 8.36
N ILE A 72 -11.62 -1.76 8.44
CA ILE A 72 -10.41 -1.63 7.58
C ILE A 72 -9.51 -2.86 7.68
N GLN A 73 -9.19 -3.32 8.90
CA GLN A 73 -8.31 -4.47 9.10
C GLN A 73 -8.94 -5.77 8.57
N LEU A 74 -10.26 -5.92 8.71
CA LEU A 74 -10.99 -7.09 8.22
C LEU A 74 -11.03 -7.13 6.68
N LEU A 75 -11.25 -5.99 6.01
CA LEU A 75 -11.19 -5.88 4.56
C LEU A 75 -9.77 -6.15 4.02
N VAL A 76 -8.74 -5.63 4.68
CA VAL A 76 -7.33 -5.93 4.35
C VAL A 76 -7.00 -7.43 4.56
N SER A 77 -7.57 -8.06 5.59
CA SER A 77 -7.42 -9.51 5.82
C SER A 77 -8.02 -10.33 4.67
N HIS A 78 -9.20 -9.94 4.18
CA HIS A 78 -9.83 -10.53 3.00
C HIS A 78 -9.01 -10.35 1.71
N LEU A 79 -8.40 -9.17 1.49
CA LEU A 79 -7.48 -8.98 0.38
C LEU A 79 -6.21 -9.84 0.50
N ALA A 80 -5.69 -10.03 1.71
CA ALA A 80 -4.46 -10.80 1.94
C ALA A 80 -4.65 -12.31 1.82
N PHE A 81 -5.85 -12.83 2.11
CA PHE A 81 -6.17 -14.26 2.07
C PHE A 81 -5.85 -14.86 0.69
N GLU A 82 -5.00 -15.89 0.66
CA GLU A 82 -4.47 -16.56 -0.55
C GLU A 82 -3.70 -15.66 -1.56
N THR A 83 -3.63 -14.33 -1.35
CA THR A 83 -2.95 -13.39 -2.26
C THR A 83 -1.44 -13.33 -2.01
N ILE A 84 -1.02 -13.36 -0.74
CA ILE A 84 0.39 -13.45 -0.35
C ILE A 84 0.61 -14.80 0.33
N GLN A 85 1.20 -15.75 -0.40
CA GLN A 85 1.64 -17.01 0.20
C GLN A 85 2.65 -16.73 1.31
N GLU A 86 2.44 -17.30 2.50
CA GLU A 86 3.28 -17.10 3.70
C GLU A 86 4.70 -17.67 3.56
N HIS A 87 4.99 -18.35 2.44
CA HIS A 87 6.31 -18.87 2.08
C HIS A 87 6.97 -18.13 0.91
N SER A 88 6.39 -17.02 0.44
CA SER A 88 6.94 -16.23 -0.67
C SER A 88 7.99 -15.20 -0.22
N LYS A 89 8.85 -14.82 -1.18
CA LYS A 89 10.08 -14.00 -1.06
C LYS A 89 9.93 -12.58 -0.47
N TYR A 90 8.73 -12.22 0.01
CA TYR A 90 8.35 -10.90 0.54
C TYR A 90 7.79 -10.97 1.97
N ALA A 91 7.91 -12.11 2.65
CA ALA A 91 7.59 -12.23 4.07
C ALA A 91 8.48 -11.29 4.92
N ILE A 92 7.93 -10.15 5.33
CA ILE A 92 8.52 -9.29 6.35
C ILE A 92 8.51 -10.09 7.66
N PRO A 93 9.66 -10.35 8.32
CA PRO A 93 9.67 -11.07 9.59
C PRO A 93 8.95 -10.25 10.67
N THR A 94 7.72 -10.62 11.01
CA THR A 94 7.07 -10.15 12.23
C THR A 94 7.90 -10.66 13.41
N LYS A 95 8.37 -9.74 14.26
CA LYS A 95 9.29 -10.03 15.38
C LYS A 95 8.77 -11.06 16.39
N GLN A 96 7.50 -11.47 16.30
CA GLN A 96 6.85 -12.46 17.15
C GLN A 96 6.96 -13.92 16.63
N ALA A 97 7.54 -14.16 15.45
CA ALA A 97 7.62 -15.49 14.83
C ALA A 97 9.05 -16.04 14.66
N MET A 98 9.99 -15.68 15.54
CA MET A 98 11.31 -16.32 15.62
C MET A 98 11.23 -17.64 16.42
N SER A 99 10.59 -18.65 15.85
CA SER A 99 10.62 -20.02 16.41
C SER A 99 11.99 -20.66 16.14
N ILE A 100 12.52 -21.38 17.13
CA ILE A 100 13.83 -22.07 17.09
C ILE A 100 14.01 -22.94 15.82
N HIS A 101 12.91 -23.44 15.27
CA HIS A 101 12.89 -24.30 14.09
C HIS A 101 13.37 -23.63 12.78
N SER A 102 13.30 -22.30 12.66
CA SER A 102 13.77 -21.59 11.46
C SER A 102 15.29 -21.42 11.40
N VAL A 103 15.95 -21.34 12.57
CA VAL A 103 17.42 -21.21 12.67
C VAL A 103 18.13 -22.49 12.21
N VAL A 104 17.55 -23.66 12.50
CA VAL A 104 18.14 -24.96 12.12
C VAL A 104 18.13 -25.19 10.61
N MET A 105 17.08 -24.74 9.92
CA MET A 105 16.97 -24.89 8.45
C MET A 105 17.96 -24.00 7.68
N ALA A 106 18.36 -22.86 8.25
CA ALA A 106 19.34 -21.96 7.63
C ALA A 106 20.78 -22.52 7.66
N ASN A 107 21.10 -23.40 8.63
CA ASN A 107 22.45 -23.94 8.81
C ASN A 107 22.79 -25.15 7.91
N ASN A 108 21.78 -25.82 7.33
CA ASN A 108 22.00 -27.01 6.48
C ASN A 108 22.20 -26.70 4.99
N GLN A 109 22.17 -25.42 4.56
CA GLN A 109 22.34 -25.03 3.15
C GLN A 109 23.75 -24.55 2.77
N LYS A 110 24.74 -24.64 3.68
CA LYS A 110 26.15 -24.36 3.38
C LYS A 110 26.99 -25.64 3.45
N ASN A 111 26.91 -26.46 2.40
CA ASN A 111 27.92 -27.46 2.01
C ASN A 111 27.55 -28.08 0.65
N ASP A 112 27.65 -27.31 -0.43
CA ASP A 112 28.01 -27.87 -1.75
C ASP A 112 28.62 -26.80 -2.67
N MET A 113 29.46 -27.26 -3.62
CA MET A 113 30.24 -26.53 -4.63
C MET A 113 31.27 -25.51 -4.09
N GLY A 114 32.57 -25.64 -4.35
CA GLY A 114 33.22 -26.12 -5.57
C GLY A 114 34.09 -24.98 -6.13
N VAL A 115 35.41 -25.15 -6.07
CA VAL A 115 36.43 -24.11 -6.38
C VAL A 115 36.65 -23.95 -7.88
N THR A 116 36.71 -22.70 -8.40
CA THR A 116 37.75 -22.21 -9.35
C THR A 116 37.79 -20.68 -9.45
N ASP A 117 38.84 -20.12 -8.85
CA ASP A 117 39.78 -19.03 -9.25
C ASP A 117 39.46 -17.87 -10.24
N ALA A 118 40.27 -16.81 -10.08
CA ALA A 118 40.73 -15.78 -11.02
C ALA A 118 40.00 -14.40 -11.16
N ASN A 119 40.60 -13.39 -10.49
CA ASN A 119 40.89 -12.00 -10.93
C ASN A 119 39.73 -11.06 -11.38
N TYR A 120 39.56 -9.86 -10.80
CA TYR A 120 40.54 -8.75 -10.89
C TYR A 120 40.45 -7.73 -9.72
N ARG A 121 41.50 -6.89 -9.56
CA ARG A 121 41.65 -5.84 -8.53
C ARG A 121 41.41 -4.41 -9.04
N ASN A 122 41.11 -3.51 -8.08
CA ASN A 122 41.54 -2.09 -7.90
C ASN A 122 40.36 -1.25 -7.39
N SER A 123 40.41 -0.68 -6.17
CA SER A 123 41.10 0.58 -5.76
C SER A 123 40.47 1.79 -6.45
N GLU A 124 39.76 2.69 -5.74
CA GLU A 124 40.23 3.92 -5.05
C GLU A 124 38.95 4.82 -4.96
N GLN A 125 38.76 5.85 -4.10
CA GLN A 125 39.46 6.39 -2.93
C GLN A 125 38.42 7.20 -2.09
N ASP A 126 38.77 7.60 -0.87
CA ASP A 126 37.92 8.46 -0.01
C ASP A 126 37.75 9.89 -0.55
N ASP A 127 36.75 10.62 -0.04
CA ASP A 127 37.08 11.87 0.67
C ASP A 127 35.97 12.30 1.66
N GLU A 128 36.39 12.66 2.87
CA GLU A 128 35.53 13.01 4.02
C GLU A 128 35.85 14.44 4.49
N TYR A 129 34.88 15.35 4.44
CA TYR A 129 35.03 16.68 5.07
C TYR A 129 34.64 16.65 6.54
N LYS A 130 35.65 16.70 7.43
CA LYS A 130 35.51 16.97 8.87
C LYS A 130 36.03 18.35 9.24
N SER A 131 35.34 19.02 10.18
CA SER A 131 35.87 20.15 10.94
C SER A 131 35.72 19.90 12.45
N ASN A 132 36.84 19.82 13.18
CA ASN A 132 36.89 19.78 14.66
C ASN A 132 36.40 21.13 15.28
N ILE A 133 35.91 21.20 16.53
CA ILE A 133 36.65 21.50 17.79
C ILE A 133 35.54 21.70 18.88
N GLN A 134 35.58 21.28 20.16
CA GLN A 134 36.51 20.46 20.96
C GLN A 134 35.72 19.74 22.13
N ARG A 135 36.20 19.73 23.39
CA ARG A 135 35.58 19.23 24.64
C ARG A 135 35.91 20.20 25.81
N PRO A 136 35.34 20.09 27.04
CA PRO A 136 35.89 19.14 28.05
C PRO A 136 34.93 18.55 29.14
N MET A 137 35.27 17.32 29.57
CA MET A 137 35.17 16.64 30.89
C MET A 137 34.26 17.13 32.05
N GLY A 138 33.59 16.19 32.76
CA GLY A 138 33.17 16.39 34.16
C GLY A 138 32.22 15.37 34.86
N MET A 139 32.76 14.27 35.41
CA MET A 139 32.34 13.55 36.65
C MET A 139 30.93 12.89 36.85
N SER A 140 30.93 11.64 37.38
CA SER A 140 29.94 11.01 38.31
C SER A 140 28.46 10.78 37.90
N THR A 141 27.72 9.70 38.22
CA THR A 141 27.91 8.49 39.09
C THR A 141 27.06 7.31 38.56
N ASN A 142 27.37 6.06 39.00
CA ASN A 142 26.49 4.88 39.26
C ASN A 142 25.39 4.43 38.23
N SER A 143 25.10 3.15 37.97
CA SER A 143 25.66 1.85 38.40
C SER A 143 25.13 0.69 37.53
N GLN A 144 25.94 -0.36 37.37
CA GLN A 144 25.58 -1.80 37.17
C GLN A 144 24.68 -2.18 35.96
N MET A 145 25.22 -2.74 34.86
CA MET A 145 25.72 -4.12 34.67
C MET A 145 24.64 -5.22 34.63
N HIS A 146 24.40 -5.76 33.44
CA HIS A 146 23.77 -7.07 33.23
C HIS A 146 24.52 -7.80 32.11
N ASN A 147 25.19 -8.92 32.45
CA ASN A 147 25.86 -9.81 31.49
C ASN A 147 25.34 -11.24 31.73
N LEU A 148 24.82 -11.87 30.69
CA LEU A 148 24.29 -13.23 30.70
C LEU A 148 25.10 -14.12 29.74
N VAL A 149 25.87 -15.06 30.27
CA VAL A 149 26.49 -16.15 29.48
C VAL A 149 26.62 -17.41 30.35
N THR A 150 26.50 -18.60 29.73
CA THR A 150 26.91 -19.94 30.22
C THR A 150 26.15 -20.49 31.45
N ASN A 151 25.49 -21.65 31.42
CA ASN A 151 26.00 -22.94 30.94
C ASN A 151 24.88 -23.95 30.59
N THR A 152 25.24 -24.97 29.80
CA THR A 152 24.49 -26.22 29.59
C THR A 152 25.47 -27.38 29.75
N MET A 153 25.12 -28.41 30.53
CA MET A 153 25.46 -29.84 30.36
C MET A 153 25.20 -30.65 31.66
N ALA A 154 25.07 -31.97 31.50
CA ALA A 154 25.24 -33.05 32.50
C ALA A 154 24.08 -33.45 33.48
N VAL A 155 23.37 -34.53 33.08
CA VAL A 155 23.34 -35.87 33.74
C VAL A 155 22.65 -36.06 35.14
N LYS A 156 21.71 -37.03 35.17
CA LYS A 156 21.03 -37.74 36.29
C LYS A 156 22.00 -38.62 37.16
N PRO A 157 21.59 -39.35 38.25
CA PRO A 157 20.28 -39.50 38.95
C PRO A 157 20.34 -39.47 40.52
N ALA A 158 19.19 -39.78 41.19
CA ALA A 158 19.04 -40.29 42.58
C ALA A 158 19.38 -39.32 43.75
N THR A 159 18.86 -39.40 44.99
CA THR A 159 17.91 -40.29 45.73
C THR A 159 17.08 -39.43 46.73
N GLY A 160 15.94 -39.89 47.27
CA GLY A 160 15.28 -39.31 48.47
C GLY A 160 15.85 -39.88 49.80
N PRO A 161 15.15 -39.86 50.95
CA PRO A 161 13.86 -39.21 51.32
C PRO A 161 13.89 -38.55 52.74
N SER A 162 12.76 -38.56 53.49
CA SER A 162 12.54 -38.25 54.94
C SER A 162 12.35 -36.75 55.32
N ASN A 163 11.19 -36.33 55.86
CA ASN A 163 10.73 -36.31 57.28
C ASN A 163 11.16 -35.02 58.02
N GLU A 164 10.42 -34.39 58.95
CA GLU A 164 9.24 -34.79 59.74
C GLU A 164 8.53 -33.55 60.39
N GLN A 165 7.25 -33.71 60.81
CA GLN A 165 6.52 -32.98 61.89
C GLN A 165 6.34 -31.43 61.85
N GLY A 166 5.31 -30.81 62.44
CA GLY A 166 4.13 -31.29 63.21
C GLY A 166 2.92 -30.35 62.99
N GLU A 167 1.68 -30.85 63.04
CA GLU A 167 0.76 -30.86 64.20
C GLU A 167 -0.10 -29.58 64.37
N GLY A 168 -1.43 -29.75 64.55
CA GLY A 168 -2.39 -28.64 64.74
C GLY A 168 -3.82 -28.90 64.22
N GLN A 169 -4.62 -29.67 64.97
CA GLN A 169 -6.04 -30.03 64.73
C GLN A 169 -6.97 -29.21 65.68
N PRO A 170 -8.33 -29.39 65.77
CA PRO A 170 -9.35 -30.05 64.91
C PRO A 170 -10.72 -29.30 64.81
N GLN A 171 -11.79 -30.03 64.40
CA GLN A 171 -13.26 -29.84 64.66
C GLN A 171 -14.09 -28.87 63.76
N ALA A 172 -15.35 -29.17 63.36
CA ALA A 172 -16.19 -30.39 63.50
C ALA A 172 -17.47 -30.37 62.59
N ASN A 173 -18.00 -31.58 62.27
CA ASN A 173 -19.44 -31.96 62.09
C ASN A 173 -20.31 -31.28 60.98
N ASN A 174 -21.37 -31.88 60.39
CA ASN A 174 -21.96 -33.24 60.44
C ASN A 174 -22.96 -33.50 59.28
N CYS A 175 -23.11 -34.77 58.86
CA CYS A 175 -24.32 -35.46 58.32
C CYS A 175 -25.02 -34.88 57.03
N GLU A 176 -25.88 -35.58 56.25
CA GLU A 176 -26.61 -36.86 56.38
C GLU A 176 -26.59 -37.73 55.09
N ALA A 177 -27.11 -38.95 55.26
CA ALA A 177 -27.43 -40.06 54.34
C ALA A 177 -28.35 -39.67 53.11
N SER A 178 -28.71 -40.54 52.16
CA SER A 178 -28.85 -42.01 52.19
C SER A 178 -28.97 -42.64 50.79
N GLN A 179 -28.62 -43.93 50.66
CA GLN A 179 -29.21 -45.02 49.83
C GLN A 179 -29.68 -44.74 48.36
N GLN A 180 -29.55 -45.64 47.37
CA GLN A 180 -29.74 -47.09 47.45
C GLN A 180 -29.12 -47.85 46.25
N ASN A 181 -28.92 -49.17 46.41
CA ASN A 181 -28.40 -50.09 45.38
C ASN A 181 -29.41 -50.39 44.25
N THR A 182 -28.90 -50.72 43.06
CA THR A 182 -29.26 -52.01 42.42
C THR A 182 -28.21 -52.46 41.41
N ARG A 183 -27.75 -53.71 41.54
CA ARG A 183 -26.98 -54.44 40.51
C ARG A 183 -27.95 -55.29 39.71
N THR A 184 -27.71 -55.45 38.41
CA THR A 184 -27.99 -56.72 37.71
C THR A 184 -27.09 -56.87 36.49
N ASN A 185 -26.37 -57.98 36.44
CA ASN A 185 -25.65 -58.43 35.24
C ASN A 185 -26.66 -58.99 34.23
N GLN A 186 -26.44 -58.76 32.93
CA GLN A 186 -26.55 -59.85 31.96
C GLN A 186 -25.72 -59.61 30.69
N ASN A 187 -24.97 -60.64 30.30
CA ASN A 187 -24.11 -60.66 29.12
C ASN A 187 -24.91 -60.98 27.86
N HIS A 188 -24.80 -60.16 26.81
CA HIS A 188 -24.97 -60.66 25.44
C HIS A 188 -23.89 -60.17 24.48
N LYS A 189 -23.14 -61.14 23.95
CA LYS A 189 -22.15 -60.94 22.88
C LYS A 189 -22.85 -60.60 21.57
N LYS A 190 -22.37 -59.59 20.84
CA LYS A 190 -22.23 -59.66 19.36
C LYS A 190 -21.34 -58.53 18.79
N LYS A 191 -20.23 -58.96 18.17
CA LYS A 191 -19.53 -58.43 16.98
C LYS A 191 -19.59 -56.92 16.69
N GLY A 192 -18.41 -56.26 16.60
CA GLY A 192 -18.30 -55.03 15.81
C GLY A 192 -16.99 -54.24 15.92
N ARG A 193 -16.03 -54.54 15.02
CA ARG A 193 -14.93 -53.67 14.51
C ARG A 193 -14.00 -52.89 15.47
N HIS A 194 -12.71 -52.94 15.12
CA HIS A 194 -11.65 -52.11 15.70
C HIS A 194 -11.91 -50.61 15.50
N HIS A 195 -11.83 -49.82 16.57
CA HIS A 195 -11.40 -48.42 16.49
C HIS A 195 -10.23 -48.17 17.45
N ARG A 196 -9.17 -47.59 16.90
CA ARG A 196 -7.91 -47.31 17.59
C ARG A 196 -8.06 -45.95 18.28
N HIS A 197 -8.09 -45.92 19.60
CA HIS A 197 -8.09 -44.66 20.35
C HIS A 197 -6.79 -43.90 20.09
N HIS A 198 -6.89 -42.76 19.41
CA HIS A 198 -5.87 -41.71 19.51
C HIS A 198 -6.38 -40.64 20.48
N HIS A 199 -5.76 -40.56 21.65
CA HIS A 199 -5.78 -39.34 22.42
C HIS A 199 -5.13 -38.22 21.59
N ARG A 200 -5.88 -37.13 21.36
CA ARG A 200 -5.30 -35.82 21.06
C ARG A 200 -5.83 -34.84 22.12
N PRO A 201 -4.97 -33.99 22.73
CA PRO A 201 -5.44 -33.01 23.69
C PRO A 201 -6.35 -31.98 23.03
N HIS A 202 -7.38 -31.53 23.75
CA HIS A 202 -8.12 -30.33 23.38
C HIS A 202 -7.23 -29.10 23.55
N THR A 203 -6.99 -28.37 22.46
CA THR A 203 -6.61 -26.95 22.50
C THR A 203 -7.62 -26.18 21.67
N ALA A 204 -8.61 -25.59 22.32
CA ALA A 204 -9.65 -24.80 21.67
C ALA A 204 -9.13 -23.38 21.39
N ILE A 205 -8.75 -23.11 20.14
CA ILE A 205 -8.44 -21.75 19.66
C ILE A 205 -9.03 -21.58 18.24
N SER A 206 -10.10 -20.78 18.16
CA SER A 206 -10.52 -19.93 17.02
C SER A 206 -10.19 -20.39 15.59
N GLY A 207 -10.70 -21.55 15.14
CA GLY A 207 -10.31 -22.16 13.85
C GLY A 207 -11.33 -22.13 12.69
N ASP A 208 -12.63 -21.97 12.96
CA ASP A 208 -13.66 -22.31 11.93
C ASP A 208 -13.83 -21.26 10.82
N SER A 209 -13.69 -19.96 11.12
CA SER A 209 -13.86 -18.90 10.10
C SER A 209 -12.82 -18.94 8.98
N ILE A 210 -11.59 -19.39 9.25
CA ILE A 210 -10.53 -19.48 8.23
C ILE A 210 -10.72 -20.74 7.38
N LYS A 211 -10.97 -21.89 8.01
CA LYS A 211 -11.18 -23.17 7.30
C LYS A 211 -12.36 -23.10 6.33
N GLY A 212 -13.46 -22.43 6.70
CA GLY A 212 -14.59 -22.24 5.80
C GLY A 212 -14.19 -21.54 4.48
N ARG A 213 -13.32 -20.52 4.55
CA ARG A 213 -12.87 -19.72 3.39
C ARG A 213 -12.03 -20.53 2.41
N GLU A 214 -11.26 -21.50 2.88
CA GLU A 214 -10.40 -22.35 2.03
C GLU A 214 -11.23 -23.15 1.01
N PHE A 215 -12.43 -23.61 1.40
CA PHE A 215 -13.35 -24.40 0.58
C PHE A 215 -14.33 -23.60 -0.30
N GLU A 216 -14.38 -22.26 -0.17
CA GLU A 216 -15.21 -21.42 -1.03
C GLU A 216 -14.71 -21.48 -2.49
N ASP A 217 -15.62 -21.30 -3.45
CA ASP A 217 -15.27 -21.36 -4.86
C ASP A 217 -14.41 -20.15 -5.30
N PRO A 218 -13.58 -20.28 -6.36
CA PRO A 218 -12.70 -19.19 -6.80
C PRO A 218 -13.43 -17.90 -7.21
N ALA A 219 -14.68 -17.97 -7.67
CA ALA A 219 -15.44 -16.79 -8.06
C ALA A 219 -15.93 -16.01 -6.83
N THR A 220 -16.52 -16.68 -5.83
CA THR A 220 -16.88 -16.06 -4.55
C THR A 220 -15.64 -15.46 -3.84
N LYS A 221 -14.48 -16.13 -3.91
CA LYS A 221 -13.20 -15.58 -3.41
C LYS A 221 -12.76 -14.32 -4.16
N ALA A 222 -12.91 -14.29 -5.49
CA ALA A 222 -12.60 -13.11 -6.31
C ALA A 222 -13.56 -11.96 -6.03
N GLU A 223 -14.87 -12.22 -5.94
CA GLU A 223 -15.91 -11.24 -5.62
C GLU A 223 -15.66 -10.60 -4.25
N MET A 224 -15.27 -11.38 -3.23
CA MET A 224 -14.88 -10.87 -1.91
C MET A 224 -13.68 -9.92 -2.00
N LYS A 225 -12.66 -10.26 -2.80
CA LYS A 225 -11.50 -9.38 -3.01
C LYS A 225 -11.86 -8.11 -3.77
N SER A 226 -12.75 -8.22 -4.76
CA SER A 226 -13.26 -7.08 -5.52
C SER A 226 -14.01 -6.10 -4.61
N MET A 227 -14.99 -6.60 -3.84
CA MET A 227 -15.77 -5.77 -2.92
C MET A 227 -14.93 -5.25 -1.75
N ALA A 228 -13.93 -5.99 -1.28
CA ALA A 228 -13.00 -5.49 -0.26
C ALA A 228 -12.11 -4.34 -0.79
N ALA A 229 -11.61 -4.45 -2.02
CA ALA A 229 -10.86 -3.37 -2.67
C ALA A 229 -11.75 -2.15 -2.93
N ARG A 230 -12.99 -2.36 -3.43
CA ARG A 230 -14.01 -1.31 -3.63
C ARG A 230 -14.34 -0.58 -2.33
N ALA A 231 -14.54 -1.32 -1.24
CA ALA A 231 -14.78 -0.73 0.09
C ALA A 231 -13.57 0.09 0.57
N LEU A 232 -12.36 -0.45 0.48
CA LEU A 232 -11.16 0.26 0.90
C LEU A 232 -10.91 1.53 0.08
N ARG A 233 -11.16 1.53 -1.24
CA ARG A 233 -11.14 2.73 -2.09
C ARG A 233 -11.96 3.87 -1.48
N TYR A 234 -13.26 3.66 -1.27
CA TYR A 234 -14.15 4.71 -0.76
C TYR A 234 -13.90 5.04 0.72
N LEU A 235 -13.44 4.09 1.53
CA LEU A 235 -13.07 4.33 2.92
C LEU A 235 -11.80 5.19 3.05
N CYS A 236 -10.82 5.03 2.15
CA CYS A 236 -9.57 5.77 2.21
C CYS A 236 -9.58 7.10 1.44
N ALA A 237 -10.53 7.30 0.52
CA ALA A 237 -10.67 8.51 -0.29
C ALA A 237 -10.72 9.79 0.58
N GLY A 238 -9.63 10.56 0.55
CA GLY A 238 -9.45 11.78 1.34
C GLY A 238 -9.19 11.59 2.84
N ASN A 239 -8.97 10.36 3.33
CA ASN A 239 -8.82 10.07 4.76
C ASN A 239 -7.40 9.58 5.11
N PHE A 240 -6.58 10.51 5.63
CA PHE A 240 -5.20 10.23 6.05
C PHE A 240 -5.09 9.06 7.04
N THR A 241 -5.94 9.01 8.06
CA THR A 241 -5.87 8.00 9.13
C THR A 241 -6.10 6.59 8.58
N ILE A 242 -7.06 6.45 7.67
CA ILE A 242 -7.37 5.17 7.01
C ILE A 242 -6.28 4.81 5.99
N CYS A 243 -5.82 5.76 5.15
CA CYS A 243 -4.69 5.52 4.25
C CYS A 243 -3.44 5.06 5.01
N ARG A 244 -3.14 5.68 6.15
CA ARG A 244 -2.04 5.28 7.05
C ARG A 244 -2.24 3.86 7.57
N SER A 245 -3.41 3.53 8.10
CA SER A 245 -3.72 2.17 8.59
C SER A 245 -3.58 1.09 7.49
N ILE A 246 -4.01 1.40 6.27
CA ILE A 246 -3.87 0.49 5.11
C ILE A 246 -2.39 0.34 4.72
N THR A 247 -1.64 1.43 4.66
CA THR A 247 -0.24 1.43 4.20
C THR A 247 0.77 0.89 5.21
N GLU A 248 0.49 0.96 6.51
CA GLU A 248 1.24 0.29 7.57
C GLU A 248 1.01 -1.24 7.59
N SER A 249 0.07 -1.75 6.78
CA SER A 249 -0.27 -3.18 6.67
C SER A 249 0.34 -3.86 5.42
N ARG A 250 -0.01 -5.13 5.17
CA ARG A 250 0.38 -5.84 3.93
C ARG A 250 -0.40 -5.37 2.68
N ALA A 251 -1.39 -4.48 2.81
CA ALA A 251 -2.33 -4.14 1.73
C ALA A 251 -1.67 -3.67 0.42
N LEU A 252 -0.59 -2.87 0.48
CA LEU A 252 0.12 -2.42 -0.73
C LEU A 252 0.68 -3.59 -1.57
N LEU A 253 1.21 -4.63 -0.91
CA LEU A 253 1.66 -5.86 -1.59
C LEU A 253 0.47 -6.71 -2.08
N CYS A 254 -0.66 -6.69 -1.37
CA CYS A 254 -1.87 -7.35 -1.86
C CYS A 254 -2.36 -6.67 -3.14
N PHE A 255 -2.51 -5.34 -3.15
CA PHE A 255 -2.96 -4.59 -4.32
C PHE A 255 -2.04 -4.78 -5.53
N SER A 256 -0.71 -4.75 -5.37
CA SER A 256 0.19 -4.99 -6.51
C SER A 256 0.03 -6.40 -7.11
N VAL A 257 -0.10 -7.44 -6.28
CA VAL A 257 -0.35 -8.81 -6.76
C VAL A 257 -1.75 -8.96 -7.38
N LEU A 258 -2.75 -8.27 -6.85
CA LEU A 258 -4.13 -8.30 -7.37
C LEU A 258 -4.27 -7.56 -8.69
N ILE A 259 -3.47 -6.52 -8.95
CA ILE A 259 -3.40 -5.83 -10.24
C ILE A 259 -2.64 -6.68 -11.29
N ASP A 260 -1.66 -7.48 -10.89
CA ASP A 260 -0.92 -8.40 -11.78
C ASP A 260 -1.74 -9.66 -12.14
N LYS A 261 -2.48 -10.23 -11.17
CA LYS A 261 -3.05 -11.60 -11.29
C LYS A 261 -4.54 -11.73 -10.97
N GLY A 262 -5.19 -10.67 -10.49
CA GLY A 262 -6.62 -10.70 -10.23
C GLY A 262 -7.43 -10.75 -11.53
N PRO A 263 -8.71 -11.15 -11.49
CA PRO A 263 -9.63 -10.88 -12.58
C PRO A 263 -9.91 -9.37 -12.71
N GLU A 264 -10.40 -8.95 -13.87
CA GLU A 264 -10.59 -7.55 -14.29
C GLU A 264 -11.16 -6.62 -13.21
N GLU A 265 -12.32 -6.94 -12.62
CA GLU A 265 -12.96 -6.10 -11.59
C GLU A 265 -12.10 -5.96 -10.32
N VAL A 266 -11.36 -7.01 -9.96
CA VAL A 266 -10.42 -7.01 -8.82
C VAL A 266 -9.19 -6.14 -9.13
N GLN A 267 -8.67 -6.20 -10.36
CA GLN A 267 -7.58 -5.33 -10.80
C GLN A 267 -8.02 -3.86 -10.77
N TYR A 268 -9.19 -3.56 -11.34
CA TYR A 268 -9.76 -2.21 -11.38
C TYR A 268 -10.00 -1.64 -9.98
N ASN A 269 -10.72 -2.35 -9.12
CA ASN A 269 -10.97 -1.89 -7.75
C ASN A 269 -9.65 -1.74 -6.94
N SER A 270 -8.64 -2.58 -7.19
CA SER A 270 -7.31 -2.46 -6.56
C SER A 270 -6.52 -1.25 -7.06
N ALA A 271 -6.52 -0.98 -8.38
CA ALA A 271 -5.87 0.18 -8.97
C ALA A 271 -6.53 1.49 -8.49
N MET A 272 -7.87 1.52 -8.45
CA MET A 272 -8.61 2.67 -7.94
C MET A 272 -8.38 2.90 -6.43
N ALA A 273 -8.26 1.84 -5.62
CA ALA A 273 -7.91 1.99 -4.21
C ALA A 273 -6.49 2.58 -4.03
N LEU A 274 -5.50 2.15 -4.81
CA LEU A 274 -4.17 2.75 -4.79
C LEU A 274 -4.16 4.18 -5.35
N MET A 275 -5.01 4.51 -6.32
CA MET A 275 -5.18 5.88 -6.83
C MET A 275 -5.63 6.84 -5.72
N GLU A 276 -6.62 6.45 -4.90
CA GLU A 276 -7.06 7.24 -3.74
C GLU A 276 -5.94 7.37 -2.68
N ILE A 277 -5.26 6.26 -2.33
CA ILE A 277 -4.16 6.28 -1.34
C ILE A 277 -3.00 7.16 -1.80
N THR A 278 -2.64 7.10 -3.08
CA THR A 278 -1.59 7.95 -3.66
C THR A 278 -2.02 9.41 -3.74
N ALA A 279 -3.29 9.73 -3.99
CA ALA A 279 -3.80 11.10 -3.96
C ALA A 279 -3.72 11.71 -2.54
N VAL A 280 -4.01 10.95 -1.49
CA VAL A 280 -3.79 11.42 -0.11
C VAL A 280 -2.30 11.59 0.19
N ALA A 281 -1.43 10.71 -0.32
CA ALA A 281 0.03 10.85 -0.17
C ALA A 281 0.64 11.97 -1.03
N GLU A 282 -0.03 12.42 -2.09
CA GLU A 282 0.38 13.63 -2.81
C GLU A 282 0.25 14.84 -1.89
N GLN A 283 -0.87 14.96 -1.16
CA GLN A 283 -1.15 16.09 -0.29
C GLN A 283 -0.36 15.99 1.03
N ASP A 284 -0.41 14.86 1.72
CA ASP A 284 0.21 14.68 3.03
C ASP A 284 1.67 14.19 2.95
N GLU A 285 2.60 14.98 3.51
CA GLU A 285 4.02 14.64 3.52
C GLU A 285 4.38 13.47 4.46
N THR A 286 3.66 13.31 5.57
CA THR A 286 3.92 12.25 6.54
C THR A 286 3.59 10.89 5.95
N LEU A 287 2.40 10.74 5.35
CA LEU A 287 1.97 9.53 4.64
C LEU A 287 2.93 9.24 3.48
N ARG A 288 3.32 10.25 2.70
CA ARG A 288 4.27 10.11 1.59
C ARG A 288 5.61 9.52 2.04
N ARG A 289 6.19 10.07 3.11
CA ARG A 289 7.48 9.63 3.68
C ARG A 289 7.42 8.23 4.31
N LEU A 290 6.28 7.87 4.92
CA LEU A 290 6.10 6.58 5.61
C LEU A 290 5.71 5.44 4.64
N ALA A 291 4.67 5.63 3.84
CA ALA A 291 4.09 4.60 2.98
C ALA A 291 4.89 4.36 1.70
N PHE A 292 5.34 5.43 1.03
CA PHE A 292 5.91 5.37 -0.32
C PHE A 292 7.42 5.58 -0.34
N LYS A 293 8.13 5.16 0.71
CA LYS A 293 9.61 5.16 0.74
C LYS A 293 10.16 4.32 -0.43
N PRO A 294 10.97 4.86 -1.36
CA PRO A 294 11.44 4.12 -2.56
C PRO A 294 12.24 2.83 -2.29
N THR A 295 12.78 2.67 -1.08
CA THR A 295 13.50 1.45 -0.67
C THR A 295 12.57 0.36 -0.12
N ALA A 296 11.27 0.62 0.05
CA ALA A 296 10.32 -0.34 0.60
C ALA A 296 9.87 -1.31 -0.49
N PRO A 297 9.94 -2.64 -0.29
CA PRO A 297 9.53 -3.62 -1.29
C PRO A 297 8.07 -3.45 -1.75
N ALA A 298 7.18 -3.03 -0.85
CA ALA A 298 5.77 -2.76 -1.15
C ALA A 298 5.59 -1.57 -2.09
N CYS A 299 6.25 -0.45 -1.83
CA CYS A 299 6.25 0.72 -2.70
C CYS A 299 6.80 0.36 -4.09
N LYS A 300 7.96 -0.32 -4.15
CA LYS A 300 8.54 -0.78 -5.41
C LYS A 300 7.59 -1.67 -6.21
N ALA A 301 6.94 -2.65 -5.58
CA ALA A 301 6.01 -3.55 -6.26
C ALA A 301 4.78 -2.81 -6.86
N VAL A 302 4.22 -1.84 -6.13
CA VAL A 302 3.14 -0.97 -6.63
C VAL A 302 3.60 -0.13 -7.82
N VAL A 303 4.77 0.51 -7.69
CA VAL A 303 5.32 1.42 -8.69
C VAL A 303 5.74 0.69 -9.98
N ASP A 304 6.41 -0.47 -9.88
CA ASP A 304 6.78 -1.28 -11.03
C ASP A 304 5.51 -1.83 -11.75
N GLN A 305 4.41 -2.09 -11.03
CA GLN A 305 3.14 -2.50 -11.64
C GLN A 305 2.47 -1.37 -12.43
N PHE A 306 2.39 -0.16 -11.86
CA PHE A 306 1.86 1.01 -12.57
C PHE A 306 2.71 1.35 -13.81
N LEU A 307 4.04 1.29 -13.69
CA LEU A 307 4.95 1.48 -14.83
C LEU A 307 4.74 0.42 -15.92
N THR A 308 4.43 -0.82 -15.54
CA THR A 308 4.11 -1.90 -16.49
C THR A 308 2.81 -1.62 -17.25
N ILE A 309 1.79 -1.07 -16.58
CA ILE A 309 0.52 -0.67 -17.20
C ILE A 309 0.74 0.52 -18.15
N VAL A 310 1.40 1.59 -17.67
CA VAL A 310 1.69 2.79 -18.46
C VAL A 310 2.52 2.49 -19.71
N ARG A 311 3.45 1.52 -19.65
CA ARG A 311 4.21 1.07 -20.83
C ARG A 311 3.39 0.27 -21.84
N LYS A 312 2.33 -0.41 -21.42
CA LYS A 312 1.41 -1.13 -22.32
C LYS A 312 0.47 -0.18 -23.06
N ALA A 313 0.04 0.91 -22.41
CA ALA A 313 -0.82 1.96 -22.97
C ALA A 313 -2.21 1.53 -23.52
N GLU A 314 -2.59 0.25 -23.38
CA GLU A 314 -3.82 -0.36 -23.91
C GLU A 314 -4.66 -1.01 -22.78
N SER A 315 -4.73 -0.38 -21.61
CA SER A 315 -5.37 -0.96 -20.43
C SER A 315 -6.39 -0.02 -19.81
N GLU A 316 -7.55 -0.54 -19.42
CA GLU A 316 -8.56 0.14 -18.59
C GLU A 316 -7.98 0.71 -17.27
N LEU A 317 -6.83 0.21 -16.83
CA LEU A 317 -6.13 0.66 -15.63
C LEU A 317 -5.16 1.83 -15.90
N LEU A 318 -5.09 2.33 -17.13
CA LEU A 318 -4.09 3.30 -17.57
C LEU A 318 -4.25 4.64 -16.84
N ILE A 319 -5.43 5.25 -16.89
CA ILE A 319 -5.72 6.53 -16.21
C ILE A 319 -5.39 6.48 -14.70
N PRO A 320 -5.89 5.52 -13.89
CA PRO A 320 -5.51 5.46 -12.48
C PRO A 320 -4.02 5.19 -12.26
N SER A 321 -3.34 4.47 -13.17
CA SER A 321 -1.90 4.23 -13.09
C SER A 321 -1.07 5.49 -13.37
N ILE A 322 -1.43 6.26 -14.41
CA ILE A 322 -0.82 7.56 -14.73
C ILE A 322 -0.99 8.50 -13.54
N ARG A 323 -2.24 8.63 -13.04
CA ARG A 323 -2.56 9.49 -11.90
C ARG A 323 -1.75 9.11 -10.67
N SER A 324 -1.68 7.82 -10.33
CA SER A 324 -0.86 7.34 -9.21
C SER A 324 0.62 7.64 -9.36
N ILE A 325 1.20 7.51 -10.56
CA ILE A 325 2.61 7.87 -10.80
C ILE A 325 2.82 9.38 -10.63
N GLY A 326 1.93 10.21 -11.17
CA GLY A 326 1.96 11.67 -10.98
C GLY A 326 1.85 12.08 -9.51
N ASN A 327 0.90 11.50 -8.77
CA ASN A 327 0.73 11.71 -7.32
C ASN A 327 2.00 11.38 -6.52
N LEU A 328 2.75 10.37 -6.99
CA LEU A 328 4.02 9.93 -6.40
C LEU A 328 5.25 10.67 -6.93
N ALA A 329 5.13 11.65 -7.84
CA ALA A 329 6.27 12.35 -8.45
C ALA A 329 7.30 12.88 -7.43
N ARG A 330 6.83 13.36 -6.26
CA ARG A 330 7.66 13.88 -5.16
C ARG A 330 8.29 12.80 -4.26
N THR A 331 8.08 11.50 -4.54
CA THR A 331 8.68 10.38 -3.80
C THR A 331 9.94 9.85 -4.45
N PHE A 332 10.07 10.00 -5.77
CA PHE A 332 11.14 9.40 -6.52
C PHE A 332 12.48 10.09 -6.27
N ARG A 333 13.56 9.35 -6.48
CA ARG A 333 14.94 9.86 -6.37
C ARG A 333 15.37 10.39 -7.73
N ALA A 334 16.39 11.25 -7.77
CA ALA A 334 16.98 11.75 -9.02
C ALA A 334 17.41 10.62 -9.99
N SER A 335 17.79 9.46 -9.45
CA SER A 335 18.17 8.26 -10.22
C SER A 335 16.99 7.46 -10.80
N GLU A 336 15.75 7.84 -10.50
CA GLU A 336 14.54 7.11 -10.86
C GLU A 336 13.70 7.95 -11.85
N THR A 337 14.09 7.86 -13.11
CA THR A 337 13.47 8.59 -14.24
C THR A 337 12.64 7.68 -15.14
N ARG A 338 12.51 6.38 -14.82
CA ARG A 338 11.91 5.34 -15.68
C ARG A 338 10.45 5.57 -16.10
N PHE A 339 9.77 6.53 -15.48
CA PHE A 339 8.39 6.93 -15.77
C PHE A 339 8.29 8.06 -16.81
N ILE A 340 9.32 8.89 -16.98
CA ILE A 340 9.23 10.11 -17.80
C ILE A 340 8.99 9.77 -19.27
N GLY A 341 9.85 8.97 -19.91
CA GLY A 341 9.67 8.55 -21.30
C GLY A 341 8.30 7.91 -21.59
N PRO A 342 7.85 6.91 -20.80
CA PRO A 342 6.52 6.34 -20.95
C PRO A 342 5.36 7.35 -20.80
N LEU A 343 5.48 8.35 -19.91
CA LEU A 343 4.48 9.42 -19.77
C LEU A 343 4.53 10.41 -20.94
N VAL A 344 5.71 10.77 -21.42
CA VAL A 344 5.89 11.64 -22.59
C VAL A 344 5.32 10.99 -23.85
N LYS A 345 5.52 9.67 -24.03
CA LYS A 345 4.94 8.91 -25.14
C LYS A 345 3.39 8.91 -25.13
N LEU A 346 2.75 9.08 -23.97
CA LEU A 346 1.29 9.18 -23.88
C LEU A 346 0.74 10.56 -24.27
N LEU A 347 1.61 11.53 -24.58
CA LEU A 347 1.22 12.78 -25.23
C LEU A 347 1.04 12.64 -26.76
N ASP A 348 1.41 11.49 -27.34
CA ASP A 348 1.46 11.26 -28.78
C ASP A 348 0.24 10.46 -29.28
N ASP A 349 -0.66 11.13 -29.99
CA ASP A 349 -1.84 10.55 -30.66
C ASP A 349 -2.63 9.58 -29.74
N ARG A 350 -3.16 10.12 -28.64
CA ARG A 350 -3.97 9.38 -27.65
C ARG A 350 -5.26 10.12 -27.34
N GLU A 351 -6.21 9.38 -26.78
CA GLU A 351 -7.50 9.90 -26.31
C GLU A 351 -7.29 11.14 -25.41
N PRO A 352 -8.14 12.18 -25.51
CA PRO A 352 -7.98 13.42 -24.74
C PRO A 352 -7.84 13.20 -23.23
N GLU A 353 -8.54 12.22 -22.68
CA GLU A 353 -8.49 11.81 -21.28
C GLU A 353 -7.09 11.29 -20.88
N ILE A 354 -6.51 10.41 -21.69
CA ILE A 354 -5.17 9.84 -21.46
C ILE A 354 -4.11 10.93 -21.60
N THR A 355 -4.20 11.74 -22.67
CA THR A 355 -3.26 12.82 -22.99
C THR A 355 -3.28 13.89 -21.90
N SER A 356 -4.47 14.28 -21.44
CA SER A 356 -4.67 15.22 -20.32
C SER A 356 -4.06 14.68 -19.03
N GLU A 357 -4.35 13.43 -18.66
CA GLU A 357 -3.81 12.83 -17.43
C GLU A 357 -2.28 12.68 -17.47
N ALA A 358 -1.71 12.33 -18.64
CA ALA A 358 -0.26 12.27 -18.84
C ALA A 358 0.40 13.64 -18.65
N ALA A 359 -0.17 14.70 -19.24
CA ALA A 359 0.29 16.07 -19.05
C ALA A 359 0.16 16.53 -17.58
N VAL A 360 -0.95 16.21 -16.90
CA VAL A 360 -1.14 16.49 -15.46
C VAL A 360 -0.11 15.74 -14.60
N ALA A 361 0.18 14.47 -14.90
CA ALA A 361 1.22 13.72 -14.20
C ALA A 361 2.61 14.34 -14.42
N LEU A 362 2.96 14.71 -15.65
CA LEU A 362 4.23 15.37 -15.98
C LEU A 362 4.35 16.74 -15.33
N ASN A 363 3.27 17.51 -15.19
CA ASN A 363 3.25 18.75 -14.40
C ASN A 363 3.64 18.54 -12.93
N LYS A 364 3.31 17.40 -12.32
CA LYS A 364 3.74 17.06 -10.94
C LYS A 364 5.24 16.69 -10.85
N PHE A 365 5.85 16.29 -11.96
CA PHE A 365 7.31 16.13 -12.07
C PHE A 365 8.03 17.44 -12.35
N ALA A 366 7.47 18.29 -13.21
CA ALA A 366 8.07 19.55 -13.68
C ALA A 366 7.82 20.76 -12.76
N GLY A 367 6.78 20.73 -11.92
CA GLY A 367 6.36 21.90 -11.14
C GLY A 367 7.28 22.27 -9.97
N PRO A 368 7.15 23.50 -9.44
CA PRO A 368 8.03 24.04 -8.39
C PRO A 368 7.98 23.26 -7.07
N ASN A 369 6.89 22.53 -6.82
CA ASN A 369 6.70 21.69 -5.63
C ASN A 369 7.57 20.41 -5.62
N ASN A 370 8.28 20.11 -6.72
CA ASN A 370 9.21 19.00 -6.82
C ASN A 370 10.67 19.51 -6.86
N PHE A 371 11.48 19.10 -5.89
CA PHE A 371 12.90 19.50 -5.78
C PHE A 371 13.78 18.96 -6.93
N LEU A 372 13.26 18.02 -7.74
CA LEU A 372 13.91 17.46 -8.92
C LEU A 372 13.40 18.06 -10.23
N ASN A 373 12.58 19.12 -10.19
CA ASN A 373 11.96 19.74 -11.36
C ASN A 373 12.91 19.96 -12.54
N VAL A 374 14.08 20.58 -12.35
CA VAL A 374 15.06 20.78 -13.44
C VAL A 374 15.50 19.46 -14.07
N ASN A 375 15.78 18.42 -13.29
CA ASN A 375 16.20 17.11 -13.80
C ASN A 375 15.07 16.41 -14.56
N HIS A 376 13.84 16.51 -14.08
CA HIS A 376 12.67 15.97 -14.75
C HIS A 376 12.33 16.75 -16.02
N CYS A 377 12.38 18.08 -16.01
CA CYS A 377 12.20 18.92 -17.20
C CYS A 377 13.25 18.57 -18.28
N LYS A 378 14.53 18.42 -17.91
CA LYS A 378 15.58 17.95 -18.83
C LYS A 378 15.26 16.56 -19.40
N SER A 379 14.76 15.64 -18.56
CA SER A 379 14.33 14.30 -19.00
C SER A 379 13.14 14.36 -19.96
N ILE A 380 12.14 15.22 -19.71
CA ILE A 380 10.95 15.40 -20.55
C ILE A 380 11.34 15.92 -21.94
N ILE A 381 12.27 16.88 -21.98
CA ILE A 381 12.81 17.42 -23.24
C ILE A 381 13.58 16.34 -24.00
N SER A 382 14.46 15.58 -23.34
CA SER A 382 15.25 14.52 -24.00
C SER A 382 14.40 13.35 -24.55
N GLU A 383 13.25 13.09 -23.94
CA GLU A 383 12.27 12.09 -24.40
C GLU A 383 11.36 12.63 -25.52
N GLY A 384 11.61 13.85 -26.03
CA GLY A 384 10.89 14.45 -27.16
C GLY A 384 9.65 15.27 -26.81
N GLY A 385 9.38 15.53 -25.52
CA GLY A 385 8.11 16.10 -25.04
C GLY A 385 7.70 17.42 -25.70
N ILE A 386 8.64 18.28 -26.10
CA ILE A 386 8.35 19.54 -26.79
C ILE A 386 7.56 19.33 -28.09
N LYS A 387 7.95 18.31 -28.88
CA LYS A 387 7.32 18.02 -30.18
C LYS A 387 5.86 17.59 -30.04
N HIS A 388 5.54 16.86 -28.99
CA HIS A 388 4.17 16.46 -28.68
C HIS A 388 3.37 17.61 -28.05
N LEU A 389 4.00 18.44 -27.21
CA LEU A 389 3.30 19.56 -26.54
C LEU A 389 2.87 20.69 -27.48
N ILE A 390 3.66 21.02 -28.50
CA ILE A 390 3.34 22.15 -29.39
C ILE A 390 1.98 21.98 -30.11
N PRO A 391 1.69 20.84 -30.78
CA PRO A 391 0.36 20.59 -31.36
C PRO A 391 -0.77 20.64 -30.33
N LEU A 392 -0.54 20.09 -29.12
CA LEU A 392 -1.55 20.08 -28.05
C LEU A 392 -1.87 21.49 -27.51
N VAL A 393 -0.89 22.39 -27.50
CA VAL A 393 -1.10 23.80 -27.10
C VAL A 393 -1.83 24.60 -28.19
N TYR A 394 -1.54 24.36 -29.47
CA TYR A 394 -2.21 25.06 -30.57
C TYR A 394 -3.62 24.55 -30.89
N PHE A 395 -3.80 23.22 -30.90
CA PHE A 395 -4.98 22.57 -31.49
C PHE A 395 -5.71 21.61 -30.54
N GLY A 396 -5.16 21.35 -29.35
CA GLY A 396 -5.80 20.48 -28.36
C GLY A 396 -7.09 21.08 -27.81
N GLU A 397 -8.04 20.22 -27.44
CA GLU A 397 -9.22 20.60 -26.66
C GLU A 397 -8.82 21.16 -25.29
N GLN A 398 -9.65 22.03 -24.69
CA GLN A 398 -9.30 22.73 -23.44
C GLN A 398 -8.74 21.81 -22.34
N MET A 399 -9.33 20.62 -22.14
CA MET A 399 -8.88 19.67 -21.12
C MET A 399 -7.44 19.16 -21.33
N VAL A 400 -6.93 19.19 -22.56
CA VAL A 400 -5.55 18.81 -22.90
C VAL A 400 -4.67 20.05 -23.05
N GLN A 401 -5.21 21.12 -23.64
CA GLN A 401 -4.52 22.38 -23.92
C GLN A 401 -3.98 23.03 -22.65
N PHE A 402 -4.80 23.13 -21.59
CA PHE A 402 -4.38 23.75 -20.32
C PHE A 402 -3.23 22.98 -19.66
N PRO A 403 -3.33 21.66 -19.37
CA PRO A 403 -2.21 20.89 -18.83
C PRO A 403 -0.95 20.92 -19.70
N SER A 404 -1.09 20.86 -21.02
CA SER A 404 0.04 20.89 -21.96
C SER A 404 0.75 22.24 -21.95
N PHE A 405 -0.02 23.34 -21.89
CA PHE A 405 0.53 24.69 -21.81
C PHE A 405 1.22 24.96 -20.46
N ILE A 406 0.63 24.53 -19.35
CA ILE A 406 1.28 24.57 -18.02
C ILE A 406 2.65 23.86 -18.08
N LEU A 407 2.70 22.67 -18.71
CA LEU A 407 3.94 21.91 -18.82
C LEU A 407 4.98 22.65 -19.66
N LEU A 408 4.60 23.18 -20.83
CA LEU A 408 5.49 23.96 -21.69
C LEU A 408 6.08 25.18 -20.95
N CYS A 409 5.27 25.87 -20.14
CA CYS A 409 5.72 26.98 -19.30
C CYS A 409 6.70 26.52 -18.19
N TYR A 410 6.48 25.37 -17.55
CA TYR A 410 7.44 24.81 -16.60
C TYR A 410 8.77 24.41 -17.27
N LEU A 411 8.73 23.83 -18.47
CA LEU A 411 9.94 23.50 -19.24
C LEU A 411 10.76 24.76 -19.57
N ALA A 412 10.09 25.81 -20.08
CA ALA A 412 10.73 27.11 -20.35
C ALA A 412 11.24 27.81 -19.08
N MET A 413 10.53 27.71 -17.95
CA MET A 413 10.93 28.34 -16.69
C MET A 413 12.13 27.63 -16.02
N HIS A 414 12.21 26.31 -16.12
CA HIS A 414 13.21 25.48 -15.43
C HIS A 414 14.43 25.12 -16.29
N VAL A 415 14.31 25.11 -17.62
CA VAL A 415 15.40 24.75 -18.56
C VAL A 415 15.47 25.71 -19.76
N PRO A 416 15.54 27.04 -19.55
CA PRO A 416 15.61 28.03 -20.64
C PRO A 416 16.90 27.95 -21.47
N ASP A 417 17.89 27.18 -21.00
CA ASP A 417 19.18 26.88 -21.63
C ASP A 417 19.11 25.72 -22.66
N SER A 418 17.98 25.01 -22.77
CA SER A 418 17.83 23.91 -23.73
C SER A 418 17.81 24.39 -25.18
N GLU A 419 18.68 23.79 -26.01
CA GLU A 419 18.69 24.03 -27.45
C GLU A 419 17.38 23.60 -28.13
N GLU A 420 16.72 22.54 -27.62
CA GLU A 420 15.48 22.00 -28.17
C GLU A 420 14.32 23.00 -28.05
N LEU A 421 14.27 23.80 -26.98
CA LEU A 421 13.30 24.89 -26.86
C LEU A 421 13.52 25.99 -27.90
N ALA A 422 14.76 26.19 -28.35
CA ALA A 422 15.08 27.13 -29.42
C ALA A 422 14.85 26.52 -30.82
N LYS A 423 15.18 25.23 -31.03
CA LYS A 423 14.98 24.50 -32.29
C LYS A 423 13.50 24.37 -32.68
N GLU A 424 12.62 24.24 -31.68
CA GLU A 424 11.16 24.10 -31.87
C GLU A 424 10.40 25.42 -31.65
N ASP A 425 11.08 26.58 -31.71
CA ASP A 425 10.48 27.93 -31.62
C ASP A 425 9.53 28.16 -30.43
N VAL A 426 9.80 27.53 -29.27
CA VAL A 426 8.89 27.55 -28.09
C VAL A 426 8.59 28.98 -27.62
N LEU A 427 9.50 29.93 -27.82
CA LEU A 427 9.25 31.35 -27.52
C LEU A 427 8.05 31.89 -28.32
N ILE A 428 7.94 31.57 -29.61
CA ILE A 428 6.82 31.98 -30.47
C ILE A 428 5.51 31.35 -29.99
N VAL A 429 5.55 30.10 -29.52
CA VAL A 429 4.39 29.40 -28.95
C VAL A 429 3.90 30.10 -27.68
N LEU A 430 4.82 30.50 -26.78
CA LEU A 430 4.49 31.29 -25.59
C LEU A 430 4.00 32.70 -25.93
N GLU A 431 4.54 33.35 -26.97
CA GLU A 431 4.04 34.65 -27.47
C GLU A 431 2.64 34.57 -28.07
N TRP A 432 2.28 33.45 -28.68
CA TRP A 432 0.94 33.22 -29.19
C TRP A 432 -0.03 32.91 -28.05
N ALA A 433 0.36 32.04 -27.11
CA ALA A 433 -0.47 31.61 -26.00
C ALA A 433 -0.80 32.75 -25.02
N THR A 434 0.16 33.63 -24.75
CA THR A 434 -0.03 34.84 -23.92
C THR A 434 -0.99 35.86 -24.54
N LYS A 435 -1.34 35.73 -25.83
CA LYS A 435 -2.37 36.54 -26.50
C LYS A 435 -3.77 35.87 -26.48
N GLN A 436 -3.88 34.62 -26.03
CA GLN A 436 -5.16 33.90 -25.96
C GLN A 436 -5.86 34.18 -24.62
N ALA A 437 -6.98 34.91 -24.68
CA ALA A 437 -7.75 35.27 -23.49
C ALA A 437 -8.22 34.06 -22.65
N THR A 438 -8.48 32.92 -23.29
CA THR A 438 -8.85 31.67 -22.60
C THR A 438 -7.71 31.11 -21.76
N LEU A 439 -6.49 31.04 -22.29
CA LEU A 439 -5.32 30.52 -21.56
C LEU A 439 -4.88 31.45 -20.43
N MET A 440 -5.05 32.77 -20.61
CA MET A 440 -4.68 33.81 -19.64
C MET A 440 -5.80 34.16 -18.64
N GLN A 441 -6.87 33.37 -18.56
CA GLN A 441 -7.97 33.63 -17.63
C GLN A 441 -7.58 33.40 -16.15
N ASP A 442 -6.67 32.45 -15.90
CA ASP A 442 -6.13 32.18 -14.57
C ASP A 442 -4.84 33.00 -14.33
N LYS A 443 -4.82 33.77 -13.23
CA LYS A 443 -3.69 34.64 -12.86
C LYS A 443 -2.42 33.87 -12.49
N GLU A 444 -2.54 32.66 -11.94
CA GLU A 444 -1.38 31.84 -11.61
C GLU A 444 -0.72 31.32 -12.91
N LEU A 445 -1.53 30.90 -13.88
CA LEU A 445 -1.08 30.49 -15.21
C LEU A 445 -0.54 31.66 -16.03
N GLU A 446 -1.19 32.83 -16.00
CA GLU A 446 -0.69 34.06 -16.60
C GLU A 446 0.71 34.42 -16.06
N THR A 447 0.88 34.40 -14.73
CA THR A 447 2.16 34.67 -14.07
C THR A 447 3.24 33.67 -14.48
N LEU A 448 2.90 32.37 -14.51
CA LEU A 448 3.80 31.29 -14.92
C LEU A 448 4.22 31.43 -16.40
N ALA A 449 3.30 31.77 -17.28
CA ALA A 449 3.56 31.98 -18.70
C ALA A 449 4.52 33.16 -18.95
N TYR A 450 4.31 34.30 -18.27
CA TYR A 450 5.20 35.45 -18.39
C TYR A 450 6.60 35.19 -17.83
N GLU A 451 6.75 34.51 -16.69
CA GLU A 451 8.09 34.18 -16.15
C GLU A 451 8.81 33.13 -17.01
N GLY A 452 8.10 32.12 -17.53
CA GLY A 452 8.64 31.16 -18.50
C GLY A 452 9.13 31.83 -19.78
N LYS A 453 8.28 32.69 -20.38
CA LYS A 453 8.63 33.50 -21.56
C LYS A 453 9.89 34.35 -21.32
N LYS A 454 9.86 35.16 -20.26
CA LYS A 454 10.96 36.07 -19.89
C LYS A 454 12.29 35.36 -19.69
N ARG A 455 12.31 34.17 -19.10
CA ARG A 455 13.56 33.38 -18.95
C ARG A 455 14.10 32.90 -20.29
N LEU A 456 13.22 32.44 -21.17
CA LEU A 456 13.60 31.99 -22.51
C LEU A 456 14.14 33.14 -23.39
N GLU A 457 13.48 34.31 -23.35
CA GLU A 457 13.96 35.54 -24.00
C GLU A 457 15.37 35.94 -23.51
N LEU A 458 15.61 35.90 -22.19
CA LEU A 458 16.90 36.24 -21.60
C LEU A 458 18.03 35.28 -22.02
N TYR A 459 17.74 34.01 -22.31
CA TYR A 459 18.72 33.05 -22.82
C TYR A 459 18.94 33.18 -24.33
N GLN A 460 17.87 33.21 -25.14
CA GLN A 460 17.98 33.33 -26.60
C GLN A 460 18.62 34.67 -27.03
N SER A 461 18.38 35.75 -26.28
CA SER A 461 19.06 37.05 -26.48
C SER A 461 20.54 37.08 -26.03
N ARG A 462 21.01 36.10 -25.27
CA ARG A 462 22.44 35.89 -24.94
C ARG A 462 23.14 35.01 -25.98
N ALA A 463 22.49 33.91 -26.36
CA ALA A 463 22.98 33.00 -27.39
C ALA A 463 23.17 33.72 -28.73
N SER A 464 22.19 34.52 -29.17
CA SER A 464 22.30 35.36 -30.37
C SER A 464 23.38 36.46 -30.30
N LYS A 465 23.92 36.75 -29.11
CA LYS A 465 25.03 37.70 -28.90
C LYS A 465 26.40 37.01 -28.69
N GLY A 466 26.47 35.69 -28.80
CA GLY A 466 27.72 34.93 -28.71
C GLY A 466 28.33 34.83 -27.31
N TYR A 467 27.54 35.06 -26.25
CA TYR A 467 27.98 34.82 -24.87
C TYR A 467 27.66 33.37 -24.47
N HIS A 468 28.70 32.54 -24.38
CA HIS A 468 28.67 31.18 -23.82
C HIS A 468 28.92 31.20 -22.31
#